data_AF-A0A0K6G9C5-F1
#
_entry.id   AF-A0A0K6G9C5-F1
#
_cell.length_a   1.000
_cell.length_b   1.000
_cell.length_c   1.000
_cell.angle_alpha   90.00
_cell.angle_beta   90.00
_cell.angle_gamma   90.00
#
_symmetry.space_group_name_H-M   'P 1'
#
loop_
_entity.id
_entity.type
_entity.pdbx_description
1 polymer ?
#
loop_
_entity_poly.entity_id
_entity_poly.type
_entity_poly.pdbx_seq_one_letter_code
_entity_poly.pdbx_strand_id
1 'polypeptide(L)'
;MWSIALGLFATLDESSSLGRQIGYSVFAGIGIGQTLQPSLIAVQAAVERKDMAVTTTTRSFLHNLGGVVGLTISGSVINNVLSNHLVSVLGSSLSDEARKAILNDPISARHTLDADTLATVIDGYRLGFRTLFIVCASLTAFAFFVTLCLIPHISLKREDDKALKAQAKEELEKQKETKLRALNV
;
A
#
# COMPACT_ATOMS: atom_id res chain seq x y z
N MET A 1 6.70 -1.18 10.86
CA MET A 1 5.37 -1.85 10.96
C MET A 1 5.03 -2.63 9.69
N TRP A 2 5.10 -2.04 8.51
CA TRP A 2 4.85 -2.73 7.22
C TRP A 2 5.62 -4.03 7.03
N SER A 3 6.95 -4.00 7.21
CA SER A 3 7.79 -5.20 7.06
C SER A 3 7.39 -6.32 8.03
N ILE A 4 7.07 -5.96 9.28
CA ILE A 4 6.61 -6.91 10.30
C ILE A 4 5.24 -7.49 9.93
N ALA A 5 4.30 -6.65 9.48
CA ALA A 5 2.98 -7.10 9.05
C ALA A 5 3.07 -8.10 7.89
N LEU A 6 3.88 -7.80 6.88
CA LEU A 6 4.12 -8.67 5.74
C LEU A 6 4.83 -9.97 6.14
N GLY A 7 5.77 -9.90 7.08
CA GLY A 7 6.38 -11.09 7.68
C GLY A 7 5.37 -11.98 8.40
N LEU A 8 4.41 -11.39 9.12
CA LEU A 8 3.31 -12.14 9.74
C LEU A 8 2.40 -12.79 8.69
N PHE A 9 2.07 -12.08 7.61
CA PHE A 9 1.31 -12.64 6.49
C PHE A 9 2.01 -13.84 5.84
N ALA A 10 3.35 -13.82 5.76
CA ALA A 10 4.13 -14.96 5.25
C ALA A 10 4.04 -16.22 6.12
N THR A 11 3.58 -16.10 7.37
CA THR A 11 3.35 -17.24 8.28
C THR A 11 1.95 -17.85 8.20
N LEU A 12 1.05 -17.24 7.42
CA LEU A 12 -0.31 -17.78 7.26
C LEU A 12 -0.28 -19.10 6.48
N ASP A 13 -1.12 -20.01 6.95
CA ASP A 13 -1.34 -21.35 6.43
C ASP A 13 -2.85 -21.63 6.32
N GLU A 14 -3.23 -22.68 5.61
CA GLU A 14 -4.61 -23.12 5.38
C GLU A 14 -5.36 -23.41 6.69
N SER A 15 -4.64 -23.84 7.74
CA SER A 15 -5.19 -24.07 9.09
C SER A 15 -5.30 -22.79 9.95
N SER A 16 -4.94 -21.62 9.41
CA SER A 16 -4.91 -20.39 10.20
C SER A 16 -6.31 -19.88 10.52
N SER A 17 -6.59 -19.71 11.81
CA SER A 17 -7.87 -19.19 12.27
C SER A 17 -8.17 -17.80 11.69
N LEU A 18 -9.45 -17.56 11.44
CA LEU A 18 -9.95 -16.27 10.94
C LEU A 18 -9.52 -15.10 11.85
N GLY A 19 -9.40 -15.34 13.16
CA GLY A 19 -8.88 -14.36 14.11
C GLY A 19 -7.43 -13.93 13.85
N ARG A 20 -6.53 -14.85 13.44
CA ARG A 20 -5.16 -14.50 13.05
C ARG A 20 -5.13 -13.61 11.81
N GLN A 21 -5.94 -13.94 10.81
CA GLN A 21 -6.02 -13.19 9.56
C GLN A 21 -6.52 -11.75 9.79
N ILE A 22 -7.58 -11.60 10.61
CA ILE A 22 -8.09 -10.28 11.00
C ILE A 22 -7.03 -9.52 11.81
N GLY A 23 -6.39 -10.16 12.78
CA GLY A 23 -5.36 -9.53 13.61
C GLY A 23 -4.20 -8.96 12.79
N TYR A 24 -3.71 -9.74 11.81
CA TYR A 24 -2.64 -9.29 10.91
C TYR A 24 -3.11 -8.15 9.99
N SER A 25 -4.36 -8.21 9.51
CA SER A 25 -4.96 -7.15 8.69
C SER A 25 -5.12 -5.84 9.44
N VAL A 26 -5.55 -5.89 10.71
CA VAL A 26 -5.62 -4.70 11.59
C VAL A 26 -4.24 -4.10 11.78
N PHE A 27 -3.23 -4.93 12.04
CA PHE A 27 -1.85 -4.47 12.22
C PHE A 27 -1.28 -3.82 10.94
N ALA A 28 -1.57 -4.39 9.77
CA ALA A 28 -1.25 -3.78 8.48
C ALA A 28 -1.98 -2.43 8.28
N GLY A 29 -3.26 -2.36 8.65
CA GLY A 29 -4.06 -1.13 8.62
C GLY A 29 -3.45 0.01 9.45
N ILE A 30 -2.94 -0.31 10.65
CA ILE A 30 -2.22 0.66 11.49
C ILE A 30 -0.95 1.15 10.77
N GLY A 31 -0.22 0.25 10.12
CA GLY A 31 0.95 0.60 9.31
C GLY A 31 0.63 1.57 8.17
N ILE A 32 -0.49 1.36 7.47
CA ILE A 32 -0.98 2.24 6.41
C ILE A 32 -1.26 3.64 6.96
N GLY A 33 -2.03 3.74 8.04
CA GLY A 33 -2.40 5.03 8.65
C GLY A 33 -1.17 5.84 9.08
N GLN A 34 -0.22 5.18 9.73
CA GLN A 34 1.02 5.80 10.23
C GLN A 34 2.00 6.21 9.12
N THR A 35 1.81 5.74 7.88
CA THR A 35 2.69 6.08 6.77
C THR A 35 2.05 7.13 5.87
N LEU A 36 0.78 6.94 5.48
CA LEU A 36 0.14 7.77 4.47
C LEU A 36 -0.13 9.21 4.94
N GLN A 37 -0.58 9.41 6.18
CA GLN A 37 -0.86 10.77 6.65
C GLN A 37 0.42 11.55 7.00
N PRO A 38 1.37 11.02 7.78
CA PRO A 38 2.58 11.77 8.14
C PRO A 38 3.46 12.09 6.95
N SER A 39 3.57 11.19 5.96
CA SER A 39 4.34 11.46 4.73
C SER A 39 3.73 12.61 3.92
N LEU A 40 2.40 12.78 3.91
CA LEU A 40 1.78 13.91 3.22
C LEU A 40 2.16 15.23 3.90
N ILE A 41 2.01 15.26 5.22
CA ILE A 41 2.28 16.44 6.05
C ILE A 41 3.76 16.84 5.94
N ALA A 42 4.67 15.88 6.01
CA ALA A 42 6.10 16.13 5.89
C ALA A 42 6.47 16.77 4.54
N VAL A 43 5.90 16.25 3.46
CA VAL A 43 6.15 16.76 2.11
C VAL A 43 5.51 18.16 1.92
N GLN A 44 4.32 18.41 2.47
CA GLN A 44 3.69 19.74 2.45
C GLN A 44 4.46 20.76 3.31
N ALA A 45 5.09 20.31 4.41
CA ALA A 45 5.91 21.17 5.25
C ALA A 45 7.20 21.62 4.56
N ALA A 46 7.69 20.84 3.58
CA ALA A 46 8.92 21.13 2.83
C ALA A 46 8.74 22.16 1.69
N VAL A 47 7.51 22.54 1.35
CA VAL A 47 7.20 23.40 0.20
C VAL A 47 6.45 24.67 0.59
N GLU A 48 6.41 25.67 -0.30
CA GLU A 48 5.59 26.86 -0.11
C GLU A 48 4.09 26.56 -0.23
N ARG A 49 3.24 27.38 0.41
CA ARG A 49 1.78 27.15 0.43
C ARG A 49 1.16 27.09 -0.96
N LYS A 50 1.66 27.92 -1.89
CA LYS A 50 1.23 27.94 -3.29
C LYS A 50 1.46 26.60 -4.01
N ASP A 51 2.48 25.85 -3.60
CA ASP A 51 2.90 24.61 -4.26
C ASP A 51 2.30 23.36 -3.61
N MET A 52 1.69 23.48 -2.42
CA MET A 52 1.11 22.34 -1.68
C MET A 52 0.11 21.52 -2.52
N ALA A 53 -0.69 22.18 -3.36
CA ALA A 53 -1.65 21.49 -4.24
C ALA A 53 -0.92 20.61 -5.26
N VAL A 54 0.08 21.17 -5.95
CA VAL A 54 0.90 20.45 -6.95
C VAL A 54 1.68 19.32 -6.30
N THR A 55 2.24 19.54 -5.11
CA THR A 55 2.98 18.50 -4.39
C THR A 55 2.07 17.35 -3.94
N THR A 56 0.85 17.66 -3.48
CA THR A 56 -0.13 16.65 -3.05
C THR A 56 -0.59 15.78 -4.22
N THR A 57 -0.88 16.39 -5.37
CA THR A 57 -1.29 15.65 -6.57
C THR A 57 -0.13 14.81 -7.12
N THR A 58 1.08 15.36 -7.16
CA THR A 58 2.29 14.63 -7.58
C THR A 58 2.53 13.41 -6.70
N ARG A 59 2.47 13.57 -5.38
CA ARG A 59 2.59 12.45 -4.42
C ARG A 59 1.53 11.39 -4.65
N SER A 60 0.28 11.81 -4.83
CA SER A 60 -0.84 10.89 -5.06
C SER A 60 -0.69 10.13 -6.37
N PHE A 61 -0.23 10.82 -7.43
CA PHE A 61 0.08 10.21 -8.71
C PHE A 61 1.18 9.15 -8.58
N LEU A 62 2.30 9.48 -7.92
CA LEU A 62 3.40 8.52 -7.68
C LEU A 62 2.94 7.31 -6.86
N HIS A 63 2.09 7.53 -5.85
CA HIS A 63 1.52 6.45 -5.04
C HIS A 63 0.65 5.51 -5.88
N ASN A 64 -0.27 6.05 -6.69
CA ASN A 64 -1.13 5.26 -7.56
C ASN A 64 -0.32 4.51 -8.63
N LEU A 65 0.68 5.16 -9.22
CA LEU A 65 1.59 4.54 -10.17
C LEU A 65 2.34 3.36 -9.55
N GLY A 66 2.90 3.56 -8.34
CA GLY A 66 3.56 2.51 -7.58
C GLY A 66 2.62 1.35 -7.24
N GLY A 67 1.35 1.64 -6.94
CA GLY A 67 0.32 0.62 -6.73
C GLY A 67 0.06 -0.25 -7.96
N VAL A 68 -0.08 0.35 -9.14
CA VAL A 68 -0.29 -0.38 -10.40
C VAL A 68 0.92 -1.23 -10.79
N VAL A 69 2.12 -0.65 -10.70
CA VAL A 69 3.38 -1.36 -10.99
C VAL A 69 3.59 -2.50 -10.01
N GLY A 70 3.39 -2.23 -8.71
CA GLY A 70 3.52 -3.23 -7.65
C GLY A 70 2.54 -4.39 -7.83
N LEU A 71 1.28 -4.12 -8.19
CA LEU A 71 0.28 -5.15 -8.44
C LEU A 71 0.67 -6.05 -9.63
N THR A 72 1.12 -5.44 -10.73
CA THR A 72 1.56 -6.16 -11.94
C THR A 72 2.76 -7.08 -11.64
N ILE A 73 3.75 -6.58 -10.90
CA ILE A 73 4.90 -7.37 -10.47
C ILE A 73 4.47 -8.50 -9.54
N SER A 74 3.59 -8.22 -8.58
CA SER A 74 3.09 -9.21 -7.62
C SER A 74 2.38 -10.36 -8.31
N GLY A 75 1.48 -10.06 -9.25
CA GLY A 75 0.81 -11.09 -10.07
C GLY A 75 1.79 -11.91 -10.91
N SER A 76 2.79 -11.25 -11.51
CA SER A 76 3.83 -11.93 -12.28
C SER A 76 4.67 -12.87 -11.41
N VAL A 77 5.04 -12.46 -10.19
CA VAL A 77 5.79 -13.29 -9.25
C VAL A 77 4.97 -14.52 -8.84
N ILE A 78 3.71 -14.35 -8.45
CA ILE A 78 2.83 -15.47 -8.07
C ILE A 78 2.67 -16.44 -9.25
N ASN A 79 2.39 -15.94 -10.45
CA ASN A 79 2.19 -16.77 -11.63
C ASN A 79 3.46 -17.54 -12.02
N ASN A 80 4.64 -16.90 -11.91
CA ASN A 80 5.92 -17.55 -12.18
C ASN A 80 6.23 -18.64 -11.16
N VAL A 81 6.03 -18.36 -9.86
CA VAL A 81 6.25 -19.34 -8.79
C VAL A 81 5.28 -20.51 -8.94
N LEU A 82 4.00 -20.25 -9.19
CA LEU A 82 2.98 -21.28 -9.41
C LEU A 82 3.31 -22.12 -10.63
N SER A 83 3.62 -21.51 -11.78
CA SER A 83 3.98 -22.24 -13.00
C SER A 83 5.19 -23.14 -12.78
N ASN A 84 6.23 -22.65 -12.11
CA ASN A 84 7.42 -23.44 -11.81
C ASN A 84 7.11 -24.60 -10.84
N HIS A 85 6.26 -24.36 -9.83
CA HIS A 85 5.85 -25.38 -8.89
C HIS A 85 5.05 -26.49 -9.58
N LEU A 86 4.06 -26.14 -10.40
CA LEU A 86 3.26 -27.11 -11.16
C LEU A 86 4.12 -27.96 -12.10
N VAL A 87 5.08 -27.35 -12.80
CA VAL A 87 6.02 -28.09 -13.65
C VAL A 87 6.88 -29.05 -12.83
N SER A 88 7.32 -28.63 -11.63
CA SER A 88 8.19 -29.45 -10.79
C SER A 88 7.48 -30.67 -10.19
N VAL A 89 6.18 -30.54 -9.85
CA VAL A 89 5.42 -31.59 -9.17
C VAL A 89 4.65 -32.48 -10.15
N LEU A 90 3.97 -31.86 -11.14
CA LEU A 90 3.08 -32.57 -12.06
C LEU A 90 3.76 -32.89 -13.40
N GLY A 91 4.80 -32.15 -13.78
CA GLY A 91 5.57 -32.41 -15.00
C GLY A 91 4.68 -32.59 -16.24
N SER A 92 4.79 -33.76 -16.89
CA SER A 92 3.99 -34.13 -18.08
C SER A 92 2.56 -34.58 -17.78
N SER A 93 2.17 -34.75 -16.52
CA SER A 93 0.82 -35.15 -16.12
C SER A 93 -0.20 -34.02 -16.28
N LEU A 94 0.27 -32.76 -16.36
CA LEU A 94 -0.56 -31.59 -16.60
C LEU A 94 -0.31 -31.05 -18.01
N SER A 95 -1.35 -30.97 -18.83
CA SER A 95 -1.22 -30.41 -20.18
C SER A 95 -0.92 -28.91 -20.13
N ASP A 96 -0.28 -28.39 -21.18
CA ASP A 96 0.04 -26.96 -21.27
C ASP A 96 -1.21 -26.06 -21.29
N GLU A 97 -2.30 -26.57 -21.86
CA GLU A 97 -3.61 -25.92 -21.90
C GLU A 97 -4.23 -25.85 -20.50
N ALA A 98 -4.20 -26.95 -19.75
CA ALA A 98 -4.69 -27.00 -18.39
C ALA A 98 -3.89 -26.06 -17.47
N ARG A 99 -2.56 -26.03 -17.63
CA ARG A 99 -1.69 -25.10 -16.89
C ARG A 99 -2.02 -23.64 -17.21
N LYS A 100 -2.20 -23.28 -18.48
CA LYS A 100 -2.62 -21.92 -18.87
C LYS A 100 -4.01 -21.57 -18.33
N ALA A 101 -4.95 -22.52 -18.33
CA ALA A 101 -6.28 -22.31 -17.77
C ALA A 101 -6.21 -22.00 -16.27
N ILE A 102 -5.39 -22.73 -15.50
CA ILE A 102 -5.15 -22.49 -14.07
C ILE A 102 -4.56 -21.08 -13.83
N LEU A 103 -3.57 -20.69 -14.62
CA LEU A 103 -2.89 -19.39 -14.44
C LEU A 103 -3.78 -18.20 -14.82
N ASN A 104 -4.68 -18.36 -15.79
CA ASN A 104 -5.55 -17.28 -16.27
C ASN A 104 -6.85 -17.17 -15.44
N ASP A 105 -7.44 -18.30 -15.05
CA ASP A 105 -8.67 -18.34 -14.26
C ASP A 105 -8.63 -19.47 -13.21
N PRO A 106 -7.93 -19.24 -12.08
CA PRO A 106 -7.81 -20.24 -11.03
C PRO A 106 -9.14 -20.57 -10.35
N ILE A 107 -10.11 -19.64 -10.34
CA ILE A 107 -11.40 -19.84 -9.67
C ILE A 107 -12.28 -20.78 -10.50
N SER A 108 -12.30 -20.61 -11.82
CA SER A 108 -13.01 -21.56 -12.68
C SER A 108 -12.27 -22.89 -12.76
N ALA A 109 -10.94 -22.86 -12.87
CA ALA A 109 -10.12 -24.08 -12.96
C ALA A 109 -10.30 -25.00 -11.75
N ARG A 110 -10.47 -24.47 -10.53
CA ARG A 110 -10.64 -25.29 -9.32
C ARG A 110 -11.80 -26.29 -9.41
N HIS A 111 -12.83 -25.99 -10.20
CA HIS A 111 -14.02 -26.82 -10.33
C HIS A 111 -13.84 -27.98 -11.33
N THR A 112 -12.79 -27.92 -12.14
CA THR A 112 -12.51 -28.90 -13.19
C THR A 112 -11.33 -29.83 -12.86
N LEU A 113 -10.60 -29.55 -11.78
CA LEU A 113 -9.43 -30.32 -11.37
C LEU A 113 -9.81 -31.47 -10.44
N ASP A 114 -9.09 -32.57 -10.53
CA ASP A 114 -9.12 -33.63 -9.51
C ASP A 114 -8.53 -33.13 -8.17
N ALA A 115 -8.79 -33.86 -7.10
CA ALA A 115 -8.42 -33.45 -5.75
C ALA A 115 -6.90 -33.30 -5.56
N ASP A 116 -6.09 -34.16 -6.19
CA ASP A 116 -4.63 -34.17 -6.02
C ASP A 116 -4.00 -33.00 -6.81
N THR A 117 -4.47 -32.74 -8.03
CA THR A 117 -4.05 -31.59 -8.82
C THR A 117 -4.48 -30.29 -8.14
N LEU A 118 -5.70 -30.22 -7.60
CA LEU A 118 -6.19 -29.06 -6.86
C LEU A 118 -5.33 -28.77 -5.63
N ALA A 119 -4.99 -29.79 -4.83
CA ALA A 119 -4.11 -29.64 -3.68
C ALA A 119 -2.73 -29.09 -4.09
N THR A 120 -2.17 -29.57 -5.20
CA THR A 120 -0.90 -29.10 -5.74
C THR A 120 -0.98 -27.64 -6.21
N VAL A 121 -2.08 -27.23 -6.84
CA VAL A 121 -2.33 -25.84 -7.24
C VAL A 121 -2.43 -24.93 -6.02
N ILE A 122 -3.13 -25.36 -4.96
CA ILE A 122 -3.26 -24.61 -3.71
C ILE A 122 -1.89 -24.44 -3.04
N ASP A 123 -1.07 -25.50 -2.98
CA ASP A 123 0.29 -25.41 -2.41
C ASP A 123 1.20 -24.49 -3.24
N GLY A 124 1.10 -24.53 -4.57
CA GLY A 124 1.79 -23.60 -5.46
C GLY A 124 1.40 -22.14 -5.22
N TYR A 125 0.10 -21.85 -5.03
CA TYR A 125 -0.37 -20.51 -4.66
C TYR A 125 0.16 -20.08 -3.29
N ARG A 126 0.13 -20.99 -2.31
CA ARG A 126 0.68 -20.73 -0.97
C ARG A 126 2.16 -20.34 -1.05
N LEU A 127 2.96 -21.09 -1.82
CA LEU A 127 4.36 -20.79 -2.04
C LEU A 127 4.54 -19.42 -2.75
N GLY A 128 3.71 -19.13 -3.74
CA GLY A 128 3.67 -17.85 -4.44
C GLY A 128 3.41 -16.67 -3.50
N PHE A 129 2.35 -16.73 -2.70
CA PHE A 129 2.00 -15.69 -1.72
C PHE A 129 3.06 -15.54 -0.64
N ARG A 130 3.59 -16.65 -0.10
CA ARG A 130 4.68 -16.60 0.89
C ARG A 130 5.92 -15.90 0.31
N THR A 131 6.31 -16.26 -0.91
CA THR A 131 7.44 -15.62 -1.60
C THR A 131 7.18 -14.12 -1.80
N LEU A 132 5.99 -13.76 -2.27
CA LEU A 132 5.59 -12.38 -2.45
C LEU A 132 5.67 -11.58 -1.13
N PHE A 133 5.10 -12.11 -0.05
CA PHE A 133 5.11 -11.42 1.25
C PHE A 133 6.52 -11.23 1.80
N ILE A 134 7.43 -12.21 1.63
CA ILE A 134 8.83 -12.09 2.04
C ILE A 134 9.58 -11.03 1.22
N VAL A 135 9.38 -11.02 -0.10
CA VAL A 135 10.00 -10.02 -0.99
C VAL A 135 9.50 -8.62 -0.63
N CYS A 136 8.20 -8.44 -0.45
CA CYS A 136 7.62 -7.17 -0.02
C CYS A 136 8.09 -6.76 1.39
N ALA A 137 8.22 -7.71 2.32
CA ALA A 137 8.75 -7.45 3.66
C ALA A 137 10.21 -6.96 3.62
N SER A 138 11.01 -7.54 2.72
CA SER A 138 12.42 -7.15 2.51
C SER A 138 12.52 -5.78 1.87
N LEU A 139 11.71 -5.51 0.84
CA LEU A 139 11.66 -4.22 0.16
C LEU A 139 11.21 -3.10 1.10
N THR A 140 10.20 -3.34 1.93
CA THR A 140 9.71 -2.36 2.91
C THR A 140 10.69 -2.13 4.06
N ALA A 141 11.45 -3.16 4.48
CA ALA A 141 12.55 -2.99 5.42
C ALA A 141 13.65 -2.11 4.82
N PHE A 142 14.06 -2.39 3.58
CA PHE A 142 15.05 -1.58 2.88
C PHE A 142 14.59 -0.11 2.73
N ALA A 143 13.34 0.10 2.29
CA ALA A 143 12.76 1.44 2.18
C ALA A 143 12.76 2.20 3.51
N PHE A 144 12.53 1.51 4.63
CA PHE A 144 12.62 2.11 5.96
C PHE A 144 14.03 2.63 6.26
N PHE A 145 15.07 1.83 6.01
CA PHE A 145 16.46 2.27 6.21
C PHE A 145 16.85 3.43 5.29
N VAL A 146 16.45 3.38 4.02
CA VAL A 146 16.65 4.49 3.07
C VAL A 146 15.98 5.77 3.59
N THR A 147 14.75 5.66 4.07
CA THR A 147 13.99 6.79 4.62
C THR A 147 14.68 7.39 5.85
N LEU A 148 15.21 6.55 6.75
CA LEU A 148 15.94 7.00 7.93
C LEU A 148 17.22 7.76 7.58
N CYS A 149 17.93 7.35 6.51
CA CYS A 149 19.17 7.99 6.11
C CYS A 149 18.96 9.26 5.26
N LEU A 150 17.92 9.30 4.42
CA LEU A 150 17.74 10.38 3.44
C LEU A 150 16.81 11.51 3.88
N ILE A 151 15.86 11.28 4.81
CA ILE A 151 14.89 12.34 5.16
C ILE A 151 15.50 13.28 6.20
N PRO A 152 15.82 14.55 5.83
CA PRO A 152 16.26 15.54 6.80
C PRO A 152 15.10 15.94 7.72
N HIS A 153 15.43 16.33 8.94
CA HIS A 153 14.44 16.81 9.90
C HIS A 153 13.93 18.20 9.49
N ILE A 154 12.74 18.27 8.90
CA ILE A 154 12.09 19.54 8.54
C ILE A 154 11.15 19.96 9.68
N SER A 155 11.29 21.20 10.15
CA SER A 155 10.38 21.79 11.15
C SER A 155 8.99 21.94 10.56
N LEU A 156 7.98 21.45 11.29
CA LEU A 156 6.56 21.69 10.96
C LEU A 156 6.11 23.13 11.24
N LYS A 157 6.89 23.92 12.00
CA LYS A 157 6.59 25.33 12.23
C LYS A 157 7.00 26.13 11.01
N ARG A 158 6.02 26.73 10.35
CA ARG A 158 6.24 27.67 9.25
C ARG A 158 6.26 29.10 9.77
N GLU A 159 7.16 29.93 9.24
CA GLU A 159 7.29 31.32 9.68
C GLU A 159 6.11 32.20 9.22
N ASP A 160 5.50 31.87 8.08
CA ASP A 160 4.37 32.58 7.49
C ASP A 160 3.05 32.43 8.26
N ASP A 161 2.94 31.42 9.15
CA ASP A 161 1.76 31.15 9.97
C ASP A 161 1.36 32.34 10.85
N LYS A 162 2.34 33.06 11.39
CA LYS A 162 2.07 34.22 12.26
C LYS A 162 1.53 35.40 11.45
N ALA A 163 2.10 35.66 10.29
CA ALA A 163 1.70 36.75 9.41
C ALA A 163 0.28 36.54 8.86
N LEU A 164 -0.03 35.32 8.39
CA LEU A 164 -1.36 34.97 7.88
C LEU A 164 -2.44 35.02 8.96
N LYS A 165 -2.14 34.57 10.19
CA LYS A 165 -3.08 34.69 11.32
C LYS A 165 -3.37 36.14 11.69
N ALA A 166 -2.38 37.03 11.60
CA ALA A 166 -2.57 38.45 11.82
C ALA A 166 -3.45 39.08 10.73
N GLN A 167 -3.16 38.81 9.46
CA GLN A 167 -3.96 39.29 8.31
C GLN A 167 -5.41 38.81 8.37
N ALA A 168 -5.63 37.52 8.65
CA ALA A 168 -6.98 36.96 8.77
C ALA A 168 -7.77 37.59 9.93
N LYS A 169 -7.10 37.94 11.03
CA LYS A 169 -7.73 38.64 12.16
C LYS A 169 -8.15 40.06 11.78
N GLU A 170 -7.28 40.80 11.09
CA GLU A 170 -7.58 42.15 10.58
C GLU A 170 -8.73 42.15 9.57
N GLU A 171 -8.78 41.19 8.65
CA GLU A 171 -9.91 41.05 7.70
C GLU A 171 -11.22 40.75 8.43
N LEU A 172 -11.19 39.87 9.44
CA LEU A 172 -12.37 39.54 10.23
C LEU A 172 -12.89 40.76 11.01
N GLU A 173 -11.99 41.57 11.56
CA GLU A 173 -12.34 42.83 12.24
C GLU A 173 -12.97 43.83 11.27
N LYS A 174 -12.38 44.04 10.08
CA LYS A 174 -12.97 44.88 9.02
C LYS A 174 -14.36 44.39 8.59
N GLN A 175 -14.55 43.08 8.45
CA GLN A 175 -15.85 42.50 8.11
C GLN A 175 -16.88 42.72 9.22
N LYS A 176 -16.49 42.61 10.49
CA LYS A 176 -17.37 42.90 11.63
C LYS A 176 -17.81 44.36 11.65
N GLU A 177 -16.86 45.29 11.47
CA GLU A 177 -17.17 46.72 11.40
C GLU A 177 -18.10 47.07 10.24
N THR A 178 -17.87 46.47 9.07
CA THR A 178 -18.72 46.66 7.89
C THR A 178 -20.15 46.15 8.14
N LYS A 179 -20.29 44.98 8.76
CA LYS A 179 -21.61 44.43 9.15
C LYS A 179 -22.32 45.28 10.20
N LEU A 180 -21.59 45.79 11.21
CA LEU A 180 -22.13 46.69 12.23
C LEU A 180 -22.63 48.00 11.63
N ARG A 181 -21.90 48.56 10.66
CA ARG A 181 -22.36 49.75 9.92
C ARG A 181 -23.61 49.48 9.10
N ALA A 182 -23.70 48.32 8.43
CA ALA A 182 -24.87 47.94 7.65
C ALA A 182 -26.13 47.64 8.49
N LEU A 183 -25.97 47.28 9.77
CA LEU A 183 -27.08 47.05 10.70
C LEU A 183 -27.63 48.33 11.36
N ASN A 184 -26.87 49.43 11.29
CA ASN A 184 -27.21 50.72 11.87
C ASN A 184 -27.73 51.74 10.82
N VAL A 185 -28.01 51.29 9.59
CA VAL A 185 -28.62 52.04 8.49
C VAL A 185 -29.97 51.40 8.17
#